data_AF-A0A1V8UVZ9-F1
#
_entry.id   AF-A0A1V8UVZ9-F1
#
_cell.length_a   1.000
_cell.length_b   1.000
_cell.length_c   1.000
_cell.angle_alpha   90.00
_cell.angle_beta   90.00
_cell.angle_gamma   90.00
#
_symmetry.space_group_name_H-M   'P 1'
#
loop_
_entity.id
_entity.type
_entity.pdbx_description
1 polymer ?
#
loop_
_entity_poly.entity_id
_entity_poly.type
_entity_poly.pdbx_seq_one_letter_code
_entity_poly.pdbx_strand_id
1 'polypeptide(L)'
;MLVPIIRHVQQASHMHRAFPPQCNYDSKGAEERLGWAMYHWAILIRPKALQEIDHCTLIDATDGMNFDPITHTASNPAHDWWYRVRNATDPLSTANFLGGLDIGKLPNSICIQQVVELLSRVPLPLRDRHPDQHCATWVYAAFEALQQIRYVSATDVQM
;
A
#
# COMPACT_ATOMS: atom_id res chain seq x y z
N MET A 1 -4.63 -11.97 -23.21
CA MET A 1 -3.32 -11.90 -22.52
C MET A 1 -3.33 -10.64 -21.68
N LEU A 2 -3.53 -10.79 -20.37
CA LEU A 2 -3.76 -9.69 -19.45
C LEU A 2 -2.41 -9.14 -19.02
N VAL A 3 -2.18 -7.85 -19.26
CA VAL A 3 -0.99 -7.15 -18.77
C VAL A 3 -1.38 -6.52 -17.44
N PRO A 4 -0.81 -6.98 -16.32
CA PRO A 4 -1.07 -6.36 -15.05
C PRO A 4 -0.37 -5.00 -14.98
N ILE A 5 -1.12 -3.94 -14.69
CA ILE A 5 -0.57 -2.63 -14.40
C ILE A 5 -0.33 -2.55 -12.90
N ILE A 6 0.87 -2.12 -12.52
CA ILE A 6 1.16 -1.80 -11.12
C ILE A 6 0.76 -0.35 -10.88
N ARG A 7 -0.14 -0.13 -9.92
CA ARG A 7 -0.63 1.17 -9.51
C ARG A 7 -0.27 1.43 -8.06
N HIS A 8 0.35 2.56 -7.79
CA HIS A 8 0.56 3.04 -6.43
C HIS A 8 -0.78 3.58 -5.91
N VAL A 9 -1.33 3.04 -4.83
CA VAL A 9 -2.66 3.41 -4.34
C VAL A 9 -2.59 4.15 -3.03
N GLN A 10 -3.34 5.24 -2.94
CA GLN A 10 -3.49 6.03 -1.73
C GLN A 10 -4.86 5.76 -1.10
N GLN A 11 -4.89 5.38 0.18
CA GLN A 11 -6.10 5.25 0.97
C GLN A 11 -6.08 6.15 2.20
N ALA A 12 -7.24 6.62 2.67
CA ALA A 12 -7.31 7.39 3.91
C ALA A 12 -6.89 6.49 5.10
N SER A 13 -5.84 6.88 5.83
CA SER A 13 -5.39 6.15 7.02
C SER A 13 -6.43 6.29 8.13
N HIS A 14 -6.92 5.19 8.68
CA HIS A 14 -7.61 5.20 9.98
C HIS A 14 -6.59 5.52 11.08
N MET A 15 -6.22 6.79 11.21
CA MET A 15 -5.29 7.26 12.23
C MET A 15 -5.91 7.08 13.62
N HIS A 16 -5.38 6.16 14.41
CA HIS A 16 -5.70 5.96 15.83
C HIS A 16 -4.44 6.11 16.69
N ARG A 17 -3.62 7.14 16.45
CA ARG A 17 -2.79 7.68 17.54
C ARG A 17 -3.72 8.58 18.36
N ALA A 18 -3.86 8.27 19.63
CA ALA A 18 -4.65 9.04 20.58
C ALA A 18 -4.30 10.53 20.47
N PHE A 19 -5.21 11.31 19.89
CA PHE A 19 -5.15 12.76 20.01
C PHE A 19 -5.72 13.11 21.39
N PRO A 20 -5.04 13.95 22.20
CA PRO A 20 -5.65 14.47 23.42
C PRO A 20 -6.96 15.20 23.06
N PRO A 21 -8.00 15.11 23.91
CA PRO A 21 -9.30 15.65 23.57
C PRO A 21 -9.21 17.18 23.51
N GLN A 22 -9.72 17.71 22.40
CA GLN A 22 -9.99 19.12 22.14
C GLN A 22 -8.78 20.02 21.85
N CYS A 23 -8.43 20.14 20.57
CA CYS A 23 -8.09 21.42 19.91
C CYS A 23 -8.29 21.25 18.40
N ASN A 24 -8.67 22.34 17.72
CA ASN A 24 -9.03 22.42 16.30
C ASN A 24 -8.24 21.49 15.37
N TYR A 25 -8.96 20.82 14.46
CA TYR A 25 -8.40 20.00 13.38
C TYR A 25 -7.72 20.92 12.37
N ASP A 26 -6.49 21.36 12.68
CA ASP A 26 -5.67 22.15 11.76
C ASP A 26 -4.93 21.19 10.82
N SER A 27 -5.53 20.93 9.65
CA SER A 27 -5.01 20.01 8.64
C SER A 27 -3.60 20.38 8.16
N LYS A 28 -3.21 21.66 8.27
CA LYS A 28 -1.89 22.15 7.86
C LYS A 28 -0.75 21.54 8.69
N GLY A 29 -0.92 21.45 10.01
CA GLY A 29 0.12 20.87 10.89
C GLY A 29 0.24 19.35 10.78
N ALA A 30 -0.82 18.66 10.31
CA ALA A 30 -0.77 17.23 10.04
C ALA A 30 -0.04 16.91 8.73
N GLU A 31 -0.28 17.69 7.68
CA GLU A 31 0.39 17.55 6.38
C GLU A 31 1.90 17.83 6.48
N GLU A 32 2.30 18.92 7.17
CA GLU A 32 3.72 19.23 7.39
C GLU A 32 4.46 18.15 8.20
N ARG A 33 3.76 17.53 9.16
CA ARG A 33 4.36 16.54 10.07
C ARG A 33 4.42 15.14 9.49
N LEU A 34 3.40 14.74 8.73
CA LEU A 34 3.22 13.35 8.28
C LEU A 34 3.51 13.20 6.79
N GLY A 35 3.39 14.26 6.00
CA GLY A 35 3.56 14.25 4.55
C GLY A 35 2.84 13.05 3.93
N TRP A 36 3.57 12.24 3.17
CA TRP A 36 3.06 11.04 2.53
C TRP A 36 2.49 9.99 3.50
N ALA A 37 2.95 9.94 4.75
CA ALA A 37 2.45 8.99 5.75
C ALA A 37 1.04 9.29 6.24
N MET A 38 0.44 10.43 5.85
CA MET A 38 -0.95 10.73 6.17
C MET A 38 -1.94 9.79 5.47
N TYR A 39 -1.47 9.11 4.43
CA TYR A 39 -2.23 8.14 3.68
C TYR A 39 -1.61 6.76 3.76
N HIS A 40 -2.44 5.74 3.55
CA HIS A 40 -2.00 4.37 3.42
C HIS A 40 -1.65 4.07 1.97
N TRP A 41 -0.43 3.58 1.75
CA TRP A 41 0.10 3.30 0.42
C TRP A 41 0.20 1.81 0.16
N ALA A 42 -0.07 1.41 -1.08
CA ALA A 42 -0.06 0.01 -1.51
C ALA A 42 0.34 -0.15 -2.98
N ILE A 43 0.79 -1.35 -3.33
CA ILE A 43 0.99 -1.82 -4.70
C ILE A 43 -0.29 -2.52 -5.16
N LEU A 44 -0.96 -1.98 -6.16
CA LEU A 44 -2.11 -2.62 -6.81
C LEU A 44 -1.68 -3.21 -8.15
N ILE A 45 -1.86 -4.50 -8.33
CA ILE A 45 -1.69 -5.19 -9.59
C ILE A 45 -3.09 -5.38 -10.20
N ARG A 46 -3.37 -4.73 -11.33
CA ARG A 46 -4.70 -4.76 -11.96
C ARG A 46 -4.67 -5.25 -13.40
N PRO A 47 -5.71 -5.91 -13.90
CA PRO A 47 -5.87 -6.11 -15.34
C PRO A 47 -5.89 -4.79 -16.12
N LYS A 48 -5.46 -4.86 -17.39
CA LYS A 48 -5.53 -3.71 -18.30
C LYS A 48 -6.98 -3.31 -18.60
N ALA A 49 -7.86 -4.30 -18.77
CA ALA A 49 -9.27 -4.10 -19.05
C ALA A 49 -10.00 -3.66 -17.78
N LEU A 50 -10.71 -2.54 -17.85
CA LEU A 50 -11.47 -2.01 -16.71
C LEU A 50 -12.68 -2.89 -16.35
N GLN A 51 -13.14 -3.72 -17.29
CA GLN A 51 -14.22 -4.69 -17.05
C GLN A 51 -13.80 -5.79 -16.06
N GLU A 52 -12.49 -5.96 -15.82
CA GLU A 52 -11.92 -6.96 -14.92
C GLU A 52 -11.29 -6.29 -13.68
N ILE A 53 -11.73 -5.08 -13.33
CA ILE A 53 -11.14 -4.30 -12.23
C ILE A 53 -11.40 -4.92 -10.84
N ASP A 54 -12.36 -5.81 -10.73
CA ASP A 54 -12.60 -6.65 -9.56
C ASP A 54 -11.57 -7.79 -9.41
N HIS A 55 -10.77 -8.08 -10.44
CA HIS A 55 -9.69 -9.08 -10.41
C HIS A 55 -8.33 -8.46 -10.05
N CYS A 56 -8.29 -7.42 -9.22
CA CYS A 56 -7.00 -6.87 -8.76
C CYS A 56 -6.42 -7.63 -7.57
N THR A 57 -5.10 -7.55 -7.45
CA THR A 57 -4.34 -7.95 -6.27
C THR A 57 -3.73 -6.70 -5.63
N LEU A 58 -4.05 -6.44 -4.37
CA LEU A 58 -3.54 -5.31 -3.59
C LEU A 58 -2.57 -5.82 -2.53
N ILE A 59 -1.36 -5.25 -2.50
CA ILE A 59 -0.25 -5.68 -1.65
C ILE A 59 0.23 -4.47 -0.84
N ASP A 60 0.28 -4.61 0.48
CA ASP A 60 0.74 -3.56 1.38
C ASP A 60 1.54 -4.07 2.58
N ALA A 61 2.30 -3.15 3.19
CA ALA A 61 2.74 -3.28 4.57
C ALA A 61 1.81 -2.44 5.45
N THR A 62 1.28 -3.00 6.53
CA THR A 62 0.38 -2.28 7.44
C THR A 62 0.61 -2.68 8.89
N ASP A 63 0.42 -1.73 9.79
CA ASP A 63 0.35 -1.86 11.25
C ASP A 63 -1.10 -1.72 11.78
N GLY A 64 -2.07 -1.72 10.86
CA GLY A 64 -3.47 -1.48 11.17
C GLY A 64 -4.07 -2.58 12.04
N MET A 65 -5.06 -2.22 12.85
CA MET A 65 -5.85 -3.20 13.58
C MET A 65 -6.65 -4.07 12.61
N ASN A 66 -6.53 -5.38 12.78
CA ASN A 66 -7.40 -6.35 12.13
C ASN A 66 -8.37 -6.88 13.19
N PHE A 67 -9.61 -6.41 13.16
CA PHE A 67 -10.64 -6.84 14.10
C PHE A 67 -11.27 -8.14 13.61
N ASP A 68 -11.30 -9.14 14.48
CA ASP A 68 -12.17 -10.28 14.27
C ASP A 68 -13.63 -9.80 14.38
N PRO A 69 -14.46 -9.96 13.33
CA PRO A 69 -15.82 -9.46 13.31
C PRO A 69 -16.76 -10.20 14.26
N ILE A 70 -16.38 -11.38 14.75
CA ILE A 70 -17.16 -12.20 15.69
C ILE A 70 -16.74 -11.90 17.12
N THR A 71 -15.43 -11.90 17.38
CA THR A 71 -14.93 -11.70 18.76
C THR A 71 -14.72 -10.24 19.12
N HIS A 72 -14.78 -9.33 18.13
CA HIS A 72 -14.46 -7.90 18.28
C HIS A 72 -13.07 -7.64 18.88
N THR A 73 -12.18 -8.63 18.85
CA THR A 73 -10.82 -8.50 19.36
C THR A 73 -9.89 -8.03 18.25
N ALA A 74 -8.99 -7.12 18.60
CA ALA A 74 -7.91 -6.74 17.70
C ALA A 74 -6.91 -7.88 17.65
N SER A 75 -6.73 -8.49 16.48
CA SER A 75 -5.69 -9.50 16.25
C SER A 75 -4.27 -8.92 16.19
N ASN A 76 -4.14 -7.58 16.18
CA ASN A 76 -2.88 -6.85 16.24
C ASN A 76 -2.89 -5.74 17.29
N PRO A 77 -2.99 -6.09 18.59
CA PRO A 77 -2.99 -5.08 19.64
C PRO A 77 -1.63 -4.38 19.75
N ALA A 78 -0.56 -5.04 19.31
CA ALA A 78 0.77 -4.48 19.31
C ALA A 78 0.97 -3.43 18.22
N HIS A 79 0.18 -3.44 17.14
CA HIS A 79 0.42 -2.68 15.89
C HIS A 79 1.69 -3.10 15.14
N ASP A 80 2.03 -4.38 15.16
CA ASP A 80 3.20 -4.86 14.41
C ASP A 80 2.94 -4.74 12.92
N TRP A 81 3.97 -4.31 12.18
CA TRP A 81 3.93 -4.27 10.73
C TRP A 81 3.87 -5.70 10.19
N TRP A 82 2.97 -5.95 9.25
CA TRP A 82 2.97 -7.18 8.46
C TRP A 82 2.77 -6.89 6.98
N TYR A 83 3.18 -7.87 6.18
CA TYR A 83 2.90 -7.97 4.76
C TYR A 83 1.49 -8.53 4.54
N ARG A 84 0.66 -7.84 3.77
CA ARG A 84 -0.72 -8.25 3.49
C ARG A 84 -1.00 -8.25 1.98
N VAL A 85 -1.67 -9.31 1.54
CA VAL A 85 -2.14 -9.50 0.17
C VAL A 85 -3.66 -9.64 0.19
N ARG A 86 -4.35 -8.85 -0.63
CA ARG A 86 -5.79 -8.97 -0.87
C ARG A 86 -6.01 -9.27 -2.35
N ASN A 87 -6.74 -10.33 -2.62
CA ASN A 87 -7.11 -10.74 -3.99
C ASN A 87 -8.56 -10.36 -4.27
N ALA A 88 -8.95 -10.37 -5.55
CA ALA A 88 -10.30 -10.08 -6.00
C ALA A 88 -10.86 -8.77 -5.41
N THR A 89 -10.01 -7.74 -5.37
CA THR A 89 -10.37 -6.44 -4.81
C THR A 89 -10.76 -5.50 -5.94
N ASP A 90 -11.99 -4.98 -5.93
CA ASP A 90 -12.32 -3.80 -6.72
C ASP A 90 -11.89 -2.53 -5.95
N PRO A 91 -10.78 -1.87 -6.34
CA PRO A 91 -10.32 -0.67 -5.66
C PRO A 91 -11.36 0.47 -5.72
N LEU A 92 -12.19 0.53 -6.77
CA LEU A 92 -13.18 1.60 -6.96
C LEU A 92 -14.43 1.40 -6.10
N SER A 93 -14.68 0.18 -5.63
CA SER A 93 -15.80 -0.12 -4.73
C SER A 93 -15.58 0.38 -3.30
N THR A 94 -14.34 0.77 -2.94
CA THR A 94 -13.99 1.19 -1.58
C THR A 94 -14.02 2.71 -1.44
N ALA A 95 -14.80 3.21 -0.48
CA ALA A 95 -14.86 4.66 -0.16
C ALA A 95 -13.51 5.25 0.28
N ASN A 96 -12.55 4.40 0.63
CA ASN A 96 -11.23 4.80 1.09
C ASN A 96 -10.22 4.95 -0.04
N PHE A 97 -10.54 4.59 -1.29
CA PHE A 97 -9.64 4.73 -2.43
C PHE A 97 -9.61 6.18 -2.93
N LEU A 98 -8.46 6.85 -2.80
CA LEU A 98 -8.32 8.25 -3.20
C LEU A 98 -7.79 8.41 -4.62
N GLY A 99 -6.88 7.53 -5.04
CA GLY A 99 -6.23 7.65 -6.34
C GLY A 99 -5.08 6.68 -6.50
N GLY A 100 -4.43 6.77 -7.66
CA GLY A 100 -3.21 6.03 -7.87
C GLY A 100 -2.51 6.27 -9.19
N LEU A 101 -1.20 6.06 -9.18
CA LEU A 101 -0.27 6.29 -10.27
C LEU A 101 0.12 4.96 -10.92
N ASP A 102 -0.05 4.84 -12.24
CA ASP A 102 0.40 3.68 -12.99
C ASP A 102 1.93 3.77 -13.16
N ILE A 103 2.67 2.84 -12.59
CA ILE A 103 4.15 2.87 -12.54
C ILE A 103 4.81 1.90 -13.53
N GLY A 104 4.03 1.04 -14.20
CA GLY A 104 4.59 0.10 -15.16
C GLY A 104 3.61 -1.00 -15.60
N LYS A 105 4.12 -1.87 -16.47
CA LYS A 105 3.40 -3.03 -17.01
C LYS A 105 4.23 -4.28 -16.78
N LEU A 106 3.64 -5.28 -16.15
CA LEU A 106 4.32 -6.56 -15.96
C LEU A 106 4.49 -7.29 -17.31
N PRO A 107 5.66 -7.91 -17.57
CA PRO A 107 5.86 -8.73 -18.76
C PRO A 107 4.88 -9.92 -18.79
N ASN A 108 4.47 -10.34 -19.99
CA ASN A 108 3.50 -11.44 -20.17
C ASN A 108 3.97 -12.79 -19.59
N SER A 109 5.27 -12.97 -19.37
CA SER A 109 5.87 -14.17 -18.80
C SER A 109 5.83 -14.19 -17.26
N ILE A 110 5.43 -13.10 -16.61
CA ILE A 110 5.43 -12.96 -15.16
C ILE A 110 4.00 -13.13 -14.63
N CYS A 111 3.84 -14.02 -13.65
CA CYS A 111 2.57 -14.17 -12.94
C CYS A 111 2.55 -13.34 -11.65
N ILE A 112 1.34 -13.02 -11.18
CA ILE A 112 1.12 -12.22 -9.95
C ILE A 112 1.82 -12.85 -8.74
N GLN A 113 1.83 -14.18 -8.65
CA GLN A 113 2.46 -14.91 -7.54
C GLN A 113 3.96 -14.61 -7.42
N GLN A 114 4.66 -14.45 -8.55
CA GLN A 114 6.09 -14.11 -8.53
C GLN A 114 6.32 -12.69 -8.00
N VAL A 115 5.40 -11.76 -8.27
CA VAL A 115 5.45 -10.41 -7.71
C VAL A 115 5.17 -10.44 -6.21
N VAL A 116 4.15 -11.19 -5.79
CA VAL A 116 3.84 -11.37 -4.36
C VAL A 116 5.02 -11.96 -3.60
N GLU A 117 5.73 -12.93 -4.19
CA GLU A 117 6.91 -13.55 -3.57
C GLU A 117 8.12 -12.61 -3.55
N LEU A 118 8.30 -11.78 -4.59
CA LEU A 118 9.33 -10.74 -4.57
C LEU A 118 9.08 -9.74 -3.44
N LEU A 119 7.85 -9.20 -3.38
CA LEU A 119 7.51 -8.14 -2.45
C LEU A 119 7.46 -8.60 -1.00
N SER A 120 7.24 -9.89 -0.74
CA SER A 120 7.34 -10.45 0.62
C SER A 120 8.76 -10.43 1.18
N ARG A 121 9.78 -10.26 0.33
CA ARG A 121 11.19 -10.15 0.73
C ARG A 121 11.62 -8.71 1.02
N VAL A 122 10.77 -7.73 0.72
CA VAL A 122 11.02 -6.32 1.03
C VAL A 122 10.90 -6.13 2.55
N PRO A 123 11.92 -5.57 3.23
CA PRO A 123 11.88 -5.38 4.67
C PRO A 123 10.67 -4.54 5.09
N LEU A 124 9.93 -5.03 6.09
CA LEU A 124 8.82 -4.29 6.66
C LEU A 124 9.32 -3.05 7.43
N PRO A 125 8.52 -1.98 7.52
CA PRO A 125 8.88 -0.82 8.31
C PRO A 125 9.21 -1.20 9.75
N LEU A 126 10.25 -0.58 10.30
CA LEU A 126 10.63 -0.72 11.70
C LEU A 126 10.14 0.51 12.47
N ARG A 127 9.59 0.27 13.66
CA ARG A 127 9.20 1.35 14.57
C ARG A 127 10.43 2.01 15.19
N ASP A 128 10.24 3.24 15.64
CA ASP A 128 11.22 4.01 16.41
C ASP A 128 12.60 4.13 15.71
N ARG A 129 12.57 4.20 14.36
CA ARG A 129 13.73 4.47 13.52
C ARG A 129 13.78 5.94 13.13
N HIS A 130 14.99 6.43 12.88
CA HIS A 130 15.22 7.73 12.28
C HIS A 130 15.98 7.59 10.96
N PRO A 131 15.44 8.09 9.83
CA PRO A 131 14.09 8.65 9.67
C PRO A 131 12.99 7.62 9.92
N ASP A 132 11.78 8.10 10.25
CA ASP A 132 10.60 7.26 10.49
C ASP A 132 10.28 6.40 9.26
N GLN A 133 9.84 5.17 9.48
CA GLN A 133 9.45 4.23 8.43
C GLN A 133 7.95 3.91 8.50
N HIS A 134 7.31 3.78 7.35
CA HIS A 134 5.86 3.57 7.21
C HIS A 134 5.52 2.88 5.88
N CYS A 135 4.23 2.71 5.58
CA CYS A 135 3.77 2.04 4.35
C CYS A 135 4.34 2.69 3.08
N ALA A 136 4.42 4.02 3.01
CA ALA A 136 5.04 4.69 1.86
C ALA A 136 6.54 4.36 1.70
N THR A 137 7.33 4.30 2.80
CA THR A 137 8.74 3.88 2.69
C THR A 137 8.87 2.42 2.24
N TRP A 138 7.93 1.55 2.66
CA TRP A 138 7.86 0.18 2.16
C TRP A 138 7.52 0.13 0.67
N VAL A 139 6.56 0.95 0.19
CA VAL A 139 6.22 1.00 -1.24
C VAL A 139 7.39 1.50 -2.07
N TYR A 140 8.18 2.45 -1.59
CA TYR A 140 9.41 2.85 -2.28
C TYR A 140 10.40 1.70 -2.43
N ALA A 141 10.68 0.97 -1.34
CA ALA A 141 11.57 -0.18 -1.40
C ALA A 141 11.00 -1.31 -2.31
N ALA A 142 9.68 -1.50 -2.31
CA ALA A 142 9.00 -2.43 -3.20
C ALA A 142 9.14 -2.05 -4.68
N PHE A 143 9.02 -0.75 -4.97
CA PHE A 143 9.22 -0.21 -6.31
C PHE A 143 10.66 -0.41 -6.78
N GLU A 144 11.65 -0.10 -5.94
CA GLU A 144 13.07 -0.35 -6.25
C GLU A 144 13.33 -1.84 -6.53
N ALA A 145 12.76 -2.75 -5.73
CA ALA A 145 12.88 -4.18 -5.95
C ALA A 145 12.32 -4.62 -7.31
N LEU A 146 11.17 -4.05 -7.72
CA LEU A 146 10.56 -4.30 -9.03
C LEU A 146 11.42 -3.78 -10.19
N GLN A 147 12.06 -2.61 -10.01
CA GLN A 147 12.97 -2.03 -11.00
C GLN A 147 14.25 -2.85 -11.14
N GLN A 148 14.84 -3.32 -10.02
CA GLN A 148 16.07 -4.11 -10.03
C GLN A 148 15.96 -5.38 -10.86
N ILE A 149 14.80 -6.04 -10.81
CA ILE A 149 14.52 -7.24 -11.62
C ILE A 149 13.86 -6.93 -12.97
N ARG A 150 13.75 -5.64 -13.34
CA ARG A 150 13.20 -5.12 -14.60
C ARG A 150 11.75 -5.51 -14.86
N TYR A 151 10.95 -5.66 -13.80
CA TYR A 151 9.50 -5.80 -13.93
C TYR A 151 8.84 -4.45 -14.21
N VAL A 152 9.53 -3.36 -13.85
CA VAL A 152 9.14 -1.97 -14.09
C VAL A 152 10.36 -1.20 -14.62
N SER A 153 10.17 -0.23 -15.53
CA SER A 153 11.28 0.57 -16.06
C SER A 153 11.79 1.59 -15.04
N ALA A 154 13.07 1.95 -15.13
CA ALA A 154 13.67 3.01 -14.33
C ALA A 154 13.10 4.41 -14.64
N THR A 155 12.49 4.58 -15.82
CA THR A 155 11.99 5.88 -16.32
C THR A 155 10.57 6.22 -15.91
N ASP A 156 9.85 5.33 -15.22
CA ASP A 156 8.39 5.41 -15.16
C ASP A 156 7.84 6.28 -14.00
N VAL A 157 8.68 6.79 -13.09
CA VAL A 157 8.24 7.69 -12.01
C VAL A 157 9.33 8.70 -11.65
N GLN A 158 9.13 9.97 -11.98
CA GLN A 158 9.80 11.09 -11.28
C GLN A 158 8.88 11.56 -10.17
N MET A 159 9.41 11.63 -8.94
CA MET A 159 8.75 12.24 -7.78
C MET A 159 9.36 13.60 -7.48
#